data_AF-A0A4Q6ANF8-F1
#
_entry.id   AF-A0A4Q6ANF8-F1
#
_cell.length_a   1.000
_cell.length_b   1.000
_cell.length_c   1.000
_cell.angle_alpha   90.00
_cell.angle_beta   90.00
_cell.angle_gamma   90.00
#
_symmetry.space_group_name_H-M   'P 1'
#
loop_
_entity.id
_entity.type
_entity.pdbx_description
1 polymer ?
#
loop_
_entity_poly.entity_id
_entity_poly.type
_entity_poly.pdbx_seq_one_letter_code
_entity_poly.pdbx_strand_id
1 'polypeptide(L)'
;MDKQWVKILADSRLEEGQWKQSNPAAPRDHGRAQILKTIGELNADLRDAIQIFNDHAKKEKKMSIFPIHGKDQEVLSGFVVVVGRLQLQVLQHQAHINVQISRMQGFQQRTELLHQLEANCDPFGGISWIMDQKSIMTKDMLVKQLLHDICHEAYLSEW
;
A
#
# COMPACT_ATOMS: atom_id res chain seq x y z
N MET A 1 -13.20 11.27 5.93
CA MET A 1 -13.34 12.16 4.76
C MET A 1 -12.75 13.52 5.15
N ASP A 2 -11.76 14.03 4.41
CA ASP A 2 -11.14 15.32 4.73
C ASP A 2 -11.97 16.51 4.20
N LYS A 3 -11.65 17.73 4.66
CA LYS A 3 -12.38 18.94 4.26
C LYS A 3 -12.17 19.31 2.79
N GLN A 4 -11.08 18.87 2.18
CA GLN A 4 -10.75 19.19 0.79
C GLN A 4 -11.68 18.45 -0.17
N TRP A 5 -12.00 17.19 0.17
CA TRP A 5 -13.00 16.39 -0.51
C TRP A 5 -14.37 17.05 -0.59
N VAL A 6 -14.84 17.61 0.53
CA VAL A 6 -16.13 18.30 0.57
C VAL A 6 -16.15 19.52 -0.35
N LYS A 7 -15.03 20.26 -0.43
CA LYS A 7 -14.90 21.41 -1.34
C LYS A 7 -14.93 20.97 -2.80
N ILE A 8 -14.15 19.94 -3.15
CA ILE A 8 -14.12 19.41 -4.52
C ILE A 8 -15.54 18.98 -4.94
N LEU A 9 -16.26 18.26 -4.08
CA LEU A 9 -17.63 17.82 -4.36
C LEU A 9 -18.60 19.00 -4.46
N ALA A 10 -18.47 20.03 -3.62
CA ALA A 10 -19.30 21.24 -3.67
C ALA A 10 -19.08 22.07 -4.94
N ASP A 11 -17.85 22.07 -5.48
CA ASP A 11 -17.48 22.77 -6.72
C ASP A 11 -17.78 21.94 -7.99
N SER A 12 -18.29 20.72 -7.83
CA SER A 12 -18.65 19.81 -8.91
C SER A 12 -20.05 20.08 -9.45
N ARG A 13 -20.22 19.96 -10.77
CA ARG A 13 -21.55 20.02 -11.42
C ARG A 13 -21.69 18.91 -12.45
N LEU A 14 -22.87 18.30 -12.54
CA LEU A 14 -23.19 17.34 -13.60
C LEU A 14 -23.81 18.09 -14.77
N GLU A 15 -23.09 18.20 -15.88
CA GLU A 15 -23.54 18.86 -17.09
C GLU A 15 -23.41 17.90 -18.26
N GLU A 16 -24.48 17.72 -19.06
CA GLU A 16 -24.46 16.87 -20.26
C GLU A 16 -24.02 15.42 -19.99
N GLY A 17 -24.34 14.90 -18.79
CA GLY A 17 -23.94 13.55 -18.36
C GLY A 17 -22.48 13.42 -17.94
N GLN A 18 -21.72 14.51 -17.89
CA GLN A 18 -20.34 14.53 -17.43
C GLN A 18 -20.16 15.41 -16.20
N TRP A 19 -19.35 14.94 -15.26
CA TRP A 19 -18.97 15.74 -14.11
C TRP A 19 -17.94 16.78 -14.52
N LYS A 20 -18.29 18.06 -14.33
CA LYS A 20 -17.42 19.20 -14.56
C LYS A 20 -16.97 19.79 -13.22
N GLN A 21 -15.71 20.19 -13.19
CA GLN A 21 -15.05 20.87 -12.08
C GLN A 21 -14.70 22.28 -12.49
N SER A 22 -15.00 23.28 -11.65
CA SER A 22 -14.53 24.65 -11.91
C SER A 22 -13.00 24.76 -11.88
N ASN A 23 -12.33 23.92 -11.07
CA ASN A 23 -10.88 23.79 -11.06
C ASN A 23 -10.47 22.29 -11.15
N PRO A 24 -10.16 21.78 -12.36
CA PRO A 24 -9.73 20.39 -12.54
C PRO A 24 -8.37 20.03 -11.91
N ALA A 25 -7.54 21.02 -11.55
CA ALA A 25 -6.24 20.76 -10.91
C ALA A 25 -6.41 20.35 -9.43
N ALA A 26 -7.40 20.94 -8.74
CA ALA A 26 -7.65 20.66 -7.32
C ALA A 26 -7.86 19.17 -6.99
N PRO A 27 -8.75 18.41 -7.67
CA PRO A 27 -8.89 16.97 -7.40
C PRO A 27 -7.65 16.17 -7.76
N ARG A 28 -6.90 16.57 -8.81
CA ARG A 28 -5.67 15.87 -9.22
C ARG A 28 -4.56 16.01 -8.20
N ASP A 29 -4.32 17.23 -7.73
CA ASP A 29 -3.28 17.51 -6.73
C ASP A 29 -3.62 16.86 -5.39
N HIS A 30 -4.90 16.89 -5.02
CA HIS A 30 -5.39 16.19 -3.83
C HIS A 30 -5.20 14.67 -3.93
N GLY A 31 -5.61 14.07 -5.05
CA GLY A 31 -5.39 12.63 -5.31
C GLY A 31 -3.92 12.26 -5.26
N ARG A 32 -3.03 13.04 -5.88
CA ARG A 32 -1.59 12.82 -5.82
C ARG A 32 -1.04 12.86 -4.39
N ALA A 33 -1.46 13.84 -3.59
CA ALA A 33 -1.04 13.95 -2.20
C ALA A 33 -1.51 12.74 -1.37
N GLN A 34 -2.73 12.25 -1.62
CA GLN A 34 -3.29 11.08 -0.94
C GLN A 34 -2.59 9.76 -1.35
N ILE A 35 -2.21 9.62 -2.63
CA ILE A 35 -1.39 8.51 -3.11
C ILE A 35 -0.04 8.46 -2.38
N LEU A 36 0.62 9.61 -2.20
CA LEU A 36 1.90 9.69 -1.49
C LEU A 36 1.78 9.39 0.01
N LYS A 37 0.62 9.68 0.62
CA LYS A 37 0.35 9.35 2.02
C LYS A 37 0.01 7.88 2.24
N THR A 38 -0.44 7.18 1.20
CA THR A 38 -0.97 5.81 1.31
C THR A 38 0.06 4.86 1.93
N ILE A 39 1.35 4.95 1.57
CA ILE A 39 2.37 4.08 2.18
C ILE A 39 2.54 4.32 3.68
N GLY A 40 2.46 5.58 4.12
CA GLY A 40 2.47 5.91 5.55
C GLY A 40 1.32 5.27 6.30
N GLU A 41 0.12 5.35 5.73
CA GLU A 41 -1.07 4.72 6.31
C GLU A 41 -0.99 3.20 6.32
N LEU A 42 -0.58 2.58 5.20
CA LEU A 42 -0.42 1.12 5.12
C LEU A 42 0.62 0.61 6.12
N ASN A 43 1.74 1.32 6.30
CA ASN A 43 2.76 0.96 7.28
C ASN A 43 2.23 1.05 8.72
N ALA A 44 1.42 2.06 9.03
CA ALA A 44 0.81 2.19 10.35
C ALA A 44 -0.22 1.07 10.60
N ASP A 45 -1.17 0.89 9.67
CA ASP A 45 -2.23 -0.12 9.78
C ASP A 45 -1.64 -1.55 9.85
N LEU A 46 -0.60 -1.83 9.04
CA LEU A 46 0.06 -3.14 9.05
C LEU A 46 0.90 -3.37 10.31
N ARG A 47 1.49 -2.32 10.90
CA ARG A 47 2.20 -2.42 12.18
C ARG A 47 1.25 -2.84 13.30
N ASP A 48 0.07 -2.25 13.35
CA ASP A 48 -0.95 -2.61 14.33
C ASP A 48 -1.42 -4.05 14.12
N ALA A 49 -1.66 -4.46 12.87
CA ALA A 49 -2.03 -5.83 12.53
C ALA A 49 -0.93 -6.86 12.91
N ILE A 50 0.34 -6.53 12.66
CA ILE A 50 1.49 -7.36 13.03
C ILE A 50 1.61 -7.48 14.55
N GLN A 51 1.36 -6.41 15.30
CA GLN A 51 1.39 -6.47 16.76
C GLN A 51 0.37 -7.49 17.27
N ILE A 52 -0.88 -7.39 16.80
CA ILE A 52 -1.95 -8.32 17.15
C ILE A 52 -1.55 -9.76 16.77
N PHE A 53 -1.02 -9.98 15.57
CA PHE A 53 -0.54 -11.30 15.16
C PHE A 53 0.55 -11.85 16.09
N ASN A 54 1.54 -11.02 16.43
CA ASN A 54 2.69 -11.39 17.26
C ASN A 54 2.33 -11.73 18.70
N ASP A 55 1.20 -11.24 19.21
CA ASP A 55 0.69 -11.57 20.54
C ASP A 55 0.21 -13.03 20.61
N HIS A 56 -0.17 -13.62 19.46
CA HIS A 56 -0.65 -15.00 19.34
C HIS A 56 0.34 -15.93 18.62
N ALA A 57 1.36 -15.39 17.97
CA ALA A 57 2.34 -16.15 17.21
C ALA A 57 3.42 -16.79 18.09
N LYS A 58 3.90 -17.97 17.66
CA LYS A 58 5.12 -18.57 18.22
C LYS A 58 6.34 -17.67 17.95
N LYS A 59 7.37 -17.77 18.78
CA LYS A 59 8.54 -16.87 18.76
C LYS A 59 9.22 -16.83 17.39
N GLU A 60 9.37 -17.99 16.75
CA GLU A 60 9.98 -18.18 15.43
C GLU A 60 9.16 -17.60 14.26
N LYS A 61 7.86 -17.35 14.47
CA LYS A 61 6.95 -16.78 13.48
C LYS A 61 6.69 -15.30 13.66
N LYS A 62 7.29 -14.67 14.68
CA LYS A 62 7.07 -13.25 14.92
C LYS A 62 7.58 -12.41 13.76
N MET A 63 6.78 -11.43 13.37
CA MET A 63 7.09 -10.51 12.30
C MET A 63 7.68 -9.21 12.83
N SER A 64 8.58 -8.61 12.07
CA SER A 64 9.10 -7.26 12.32
C SER A 64 8.86 -6.38 11.11
N ILE A 65 8.53 -5.11 11.31
CA ILE A 65 8.29 -4.14 10.24
C ILE A 65 9.25 -2.95 10.35
N PHE A 66 9.95 -2.65 9.26
CA PHE A 66 10.96 -1.60 9.17
C PHE A 66 10.61 -0.60 8.07
N PRO A 67 10.56 0.70 8.35
CA PRO A 67 10.31 1.72 7.33
C PRO A 67 11.48 1.83 6.34
N ILE A 68 11.17 2.13 5.08
CA ILE A 68 12.15 2.54 4.07
C ILE A 68 11.90 4.01 3.76
N HIS A 69 12.93 4.83 3.97
CA HIS A 69 12.88 6.25 3.67
C HIS A 69 13.52 6.55 2.31
N GLY A 70 13.04 7.60 1.66
CA GLY A 70 13.66 8.13 0.45
C GLY A 70 15.02 8.78 0.73
N LYS A 71 15.63 9.37 -0.31
CA LYS A 71 16.86 10.17 -0.18
C LYS A 71 16.69 11.34 0.80
N ASP A 72 15.47 11.84 0.88
CA ASP A 72 15.03 12.79 1.89
C ASP A 72 14.38 11.98 3.03
N GLN A 73 15.03 11.92 4.19
CA GLN A 73 14.68 11.00 5.28
C GLN A 73 13.26 11.24 5.84
N GLU A 74 12.65 12.38 5.54
CA GLU A 74 11.29 12.71 5.96
C GLU A 74 10.20 11.95 5.19
N VAL A 75 10.50 11.48 3.96
CA VAL A 75 9.49 10.84 3.10
C VAL A 75 9.62 9.33 3.15
N LEU A 76 8.60 8.67 3.70
CA LEU A 76 8.49 7.21 3.68
C LEU A 76 8.23 6.75 2.23
N SER A 77 9.17 6.00 1.67
CA SER A 77 9.11 5.45 0.31
C SER A 77 8.63 3.99 0.29
N GLY A 78 8.56 3.35 1.44
CA GLY A 78 8.12 1.97 1.57
C GLY A 78 8.33 1.41 2.97
N PHE A 79 8.23 0.10 3.10
CA PHE A 79 8.58 -0.64 4.30
C PHE A 79 8.92 -2.10 3.96
N VAL A 80 9.62 -2.77 4.87
CA VAL A 80 9.91 -4.21 4.80
C VAL A 80 9.31 -4.89 6.01
N VAL A 81 8.58 -5.98 5.77
CA VAL A 81 8.16 -6.90 6.82
C VAL A 81 9.01 -8.16 6.76
N VAL A 82 9.56 -8.59 7.89
CA VAL A 82 10.50 -9.70 8.00
C VAL A 82 9.93 -10.78 8.90
N VAL A 83 9.98 -12.04 8.43
CA VAL A 83 9.65 -13.25 9.22
C VAL A 83 10.70 -14.31 8.93
N GLY A 84 11.52 -14.65 9.92
CA GLY A 84 12.62 -15.59 9.73
C GLY A 84 13.57 -15.17 8.60
N ARG A 85 13.56 -15.91 7.49
CA ARG A 85 14.39 -15.67 6.28
C ARG A 85 13.61 -15.02 5.12
N LEU A 86 12.35 -14.67 5.37
CA LEU A 86 11.45 -14.07 4.41
C LEU A 86 11.41 -12.56 4.62
N GLN A 87 11.45 -11.80 3.52
CA GLN A 87 11.24 -10.36 3.54
C GLN A 87 10.17 -10.00 2.51
N LEU A 88 9.06 -9.40 2.96
CA LEU A 88 8.07 -8.77 2.11
C LEU A 88 8.39 -7.27 2.05
N GLN A 89 8.77 -6.79 0.88
CA GLN A 89 9.12 -5.40 0.63
C GLN A 89 7.98 -4.70 -0.12
N VAL A 90 7.49 -3.61 0.45
CA VAL A 90 6.45 -2.77 -0.14
C VAL A 90 7.07 -1.42 -0.47
N LEU A 91 7.12 -1.06 -1.75
CA LEU A 91 7.79 0.14 -2.24
C LEU A 91 6.85 0.98 -3.10
N GLN A 92 6.82 2.29 -2.84
CA GLN A 92 6.12 3.24 -3.69
C GLN A 92 7.04 3.81 -4.76
N HIS A 93 6.55 3.75 -5.99
CA HIS A 93 7.15 4.36 -7.16
C HIS A 93 6.10 5.21 -7.86
N GLN A 94 6.13 6.52 -7.60
CA GLN A 94 5.14 7.48 -8.11
C GLN A 94 3.70 7.08 -7.73
N ALA A 95 2.88 6.67 -8.71
CA ALA A 95 1.49 6.24 -8.55
C ALA A 95 1.33 4.72 -8.42
N HIS A 96 2.44 3.99 -8.28
CA HIS A 96 2.46 2.54 -8.13
C HIS A 96 2.99 2.14 -6.76
N ILE A 97 2.49 1.02 -6.25
CA ILE A 97 3.08 0.31 -5.12
C ILE A 97 3.47 -1.08 -5.60
N ASN A 98 4.73 -1.43 -5.46
CA ASN A 98 5.25 -2.76 -5.75
C ASN A 98 5.38 -3.55 -4.46
N VAL A 99 4.86 -4.77 -4.48
CA VAL A 99 5.00 -5.74 -3.40
C VAL A 99 5.92 -6.85 -3.90
N GLN A 100 7.09 -6.96 -3.29
CA GLN A 100 8.11 -7.92 -3.64
C GLN A 100 8.39 -8.83 -2.47
N ILE A 101 8.70 -10.09 -2.75
CA ILE A 101 9.13 -11.04 -1.75
C ILE A 101 10.55 -11.47 -2.02
N SER A 102 11.37 -11.44 -0.97
CA SER A 102 12.74 -11.94 -0.99
C SER A 102 12.87 -13.13 -0.05
N ARG A 103 13.40 -14.24 -0.58
CA ARG A 103 13.70 -15.46 0.18
C ARG A 103 15.21 -15.64 0.25
N MET A 104 15.75 -15.84 1.45
CA MET A 104 17.16 -16.22 1.63
C MET A 104 17.30 -17.75 1.64
N GLN A 105 17.98 -18.31 0.63
CA GLN A 105 18.35 -19.72 0.55
C GLN A 105 19.88 -19.85 0.49
N GLY A 106 20.50 -20.13 1.65
CA GLY A 106 21.96 -20.16 1.78
C GLY A 106 22.57 -18.77 1.52
N PHE A 107 23.46 -18.68 0.54
CA PHE A 107 24.11 -17.42 0.11
C PHE A 107 23.37 -16.70 -1.03
N GLN A 108 22.27 -17.28 -1.55
CA GLN A 108 21.50 -16.68 -2.62
C GLN A 108 20.23 -16.01 -2.08
N GLN A 109 19.99 -14.77 -2.51
CA GLN A 109 18.73 -14.07 -2.32
C GLN A 109 17.96 -14.12 -3.63
N ARG A 110 16.75 -14.68 -3.59
CA ARG A 110 15.82 -14.62 -4.72
C ARG A 110 14.72 -13.63 -4.40
N THR A 111 14.57 -12.61 -5.24
CA THR A 111 13.52 -11.61 -5.15
C THR A 111 12.53 -11.81 -6.29
N GLU A 112 11.24 -11.73 -5.97
CA GLU A 112 10.12 -11.94 -6.89
C GLU A 112 9.08 -10.85 -6.66
N LEU A 113 8.51 -10.31 -7.75
CA LEU A 113 7.37 -9.40 -7.66
C LEU A 113 6.12 -10.23 -7.42
N LEU A 114 5.43 -9.99 -6.30
CA LEU A 114 4.16 -10.64 -6.00
C LEU A 114 2.99 -9.87 -6.59
N HIS A 115 2.93 -8.57 -6.30
CA HIS A 115 1.82 -7.72 -6.71
C HIS A 115 2.32 -6.37 -7.18
N GLN A 116 1.64 -5.83 -8.19
CA GLN A 116 1.71 -4.43 -8.55
C GLN A 116 0.35 -3.76 -8.33
N LEU A 117 0.36 -2.69 -7.56
CA LEU A 117 -0.80 -1.88 -7.23
C LEU A 117 -0.72 -0.56 -7.99
N GLU A 118 -1.75 -0.23 -8.75
CA GLU A 118 -1.83 1.01 -9.53
C GLU A 118 -2.94 1.90 -8.98
N ALA A 119 -2.64 3.17 -8.72
CA ALA A 119 -3.66 4.11 -8.29
C ALA A 119 -4.48 4.61 -9.49
N ASN A 120 -5.79 4.41 -9.44
CA ASN A 120 -6.76 5.04 -10.34
C ASN A 120 -7.48 6.18 -9.59
N CYS A 121 -7.43 7.39 -10.15
CA CYS A 121 -8.09 8.56 -9.58
C CYS A 121 -9.37 8.88 -10.36
N ASP A 122 -10.50 8.93 -9.66
CA ASP A 122 -11.74 9.44 -10.24
C ASP A 122 -11.69 10.98 -10.43
N PRO A 123 -12.64 11.57 -11.18
CA PRO A 123 -12.69 13.02 -11.45
C PRO A 123 -12.79 13.92 -10.21
N PHE A 124 -13.13 13.35 -9.05
CA PHE A 124 -13.25 14.06 -7.78
C PHE A 124 -12.01 13.86 -6.89
N GLY A 125 -11.03 13.07 -7.33
CA GLY A 125 -9.80 12.79 -6.59
C GLY A 125 -9.80 11.46 -5.84
N GLY A 126 -10.77 10.59 -6.13
CA GLY A 126 -11.05 9.35 -5.40
C GLY A 126 -10.11 8.27 -5.82
N ILE A 127 -9.42 7.67 -4.87
CA ILE A 127 -8.38 6.68 -5.19
C ILE A 127 -8.97 5.28 -5.07
N SER A 128 -8.89 4.55 -6.17
CA SER A 128 -9.06 3.11 -6.22
C SER A 128 -7.72 2.47 -6.54
N TRP A 129 -7.25 1.56 -5.70
CA TRP A 129 -6.02 0.80 -5.99
C TRP A 129 -6.37 -0.43 -6.82
N ILE A 130 -5.73 -0.60 -7.96
CA ILE A 130 -5.92 -1.74 -8.85
C ILE A 130 -4.75 -2.71 -8.66
N MET A 131 -5.03 -3.91 -8.14
CA MET A 131 -4.05 -4.96 -7.98
C MET A 131 -3.95 -5.82 -9.23
N ASP A 132 -2.74 -5.96 -9.76
CA ASP A 132 -2.38 -6.78 -10.91
C ASP A 132 -3.32 -6.60 -12.10
N GLN A 133 -3.80 -5.36 -12.28
CA GLN A 133 -4.74 -4.95 -13.33
C GLN A 133 -6.09 -5.69 -13.32
N LYS A 134 -6.46 -6.31 -12.19
CA LYS A 134 -7.65 -7.19 -12.08
C LYS A 134 -8.65 -6.77 -11.02
N SER A 135 -8.17 -6.32 -9.86
CA SER A 135 -9.04 -6.16 -8.68
C SER A 135 -8.93 -4.76 -8.09
N ILE A 136 -10.08 -4.15 -7.81
CA ILE A 136 -10.14 -2.90 -7.02
C ILE A 136 -9.97 -3.26 -5.55
N MET A 137 -9.01 -2.63 -4.90
CA MET A 137 -8.63 -2.84 -3.52
C MET A 137 -8.94 -1.60 -2.68
N THR A 138 -9.69 -1.81 -1.60
CA THR A 138 -9.77 -0.82 -0.52
C THR A 138 -8.51 -0.90 0.34
N LYS A 139 -8.25 0.13 1.15
CA LYS A 139 -7.10 0.13 2.07
C LYS A 139 -7.09 -1.09 3.01
N ASP A 140 -8.24 -1.43 3.59
CA ASP A 140 -8.39 -2.60 4.46
C ASP A 140 -8.08 -3.91 3.72
N MET A 141 -8.53 -4.04 2.46
CA MET A 141 -8.18 -5.19 1.63
C MET A 141 -6.68 -5.27 1.33
N LEU A 142 -6.01 -4.13 1.11
CA LEU A 142 -4.56 -4.10 0.92
C LEU A 142 -3.82 -4.61 2.16
N VAL A 143 -4.18 -4.13 3.35
CA VAL A 143 -3.54 -4.58 4.60
C VAL A 143 -3.75 -6.08 4.81
N LYS A 144 -4.97 -6.57 4.61
CA LYS A 144 -5.30 -8.00 4.70
C LYS A 144 -4.53 -8.84 3.68
N GLN A 145 -4.42 -8.36 2.44
CA GLN A 145 -3.67 -9.04 1.39
C GLN A 145 -2.19 -9.12 1.75
N LEU A 146 -1.56 -8.01 2.14
CA LEU A 146 -0.15 -7.99 2.56
C LEU A 146 0.11 -8.93 3.74
N LEU A 147 -0.78 -8.95 4.74
CA LEU A 147 -0.67 -9.86 5.87
C LEU A 147 -0.86 -11.32 5.43
N HIS A 148 -1.81 -11.58 4.54
CA HIS A 148 -2.01 -12.91 3.96
C HIS A 148 -0.76 -13.37 3.21
N ASP A 149 -0.19 -12.56 2.32
CA ASP A 149 0.95 -12.93 1.49
C ASP A 149 2.15 -13.30 2.34
N ILE A 150 2.47 -12.48 3.36
CA ILE A 150 3.60 -12.79 4.24
C ILE A 150 3.33 -14.03 5.11
N CYS A 151 2.11 -14.21 5.62
CA CYS A 151 1.77 -15.40 6.39
C CYS A 151 1.87 -16.64 5.50
N HIS A 152 1.16 -16.65 4.38
CA HIS A 152 1.09 -17.76 3.43
C HIS A 152 2.49 -18.23 3.03
N GLU A 153 3.35 -17.29 2.66
CA GLU A 153 4.73 -17.56 2.26
C GLU A 153 5.61 -18.05 3.42
N ALA A 154 5.45 -17.48 4.62
CA ALA A 154 6.17 -17.92 5.82
C ALA A 154 5.71 -19.31 6.30
N TYR A 155 4.48 -19.74 6.00
CA TYR A 155 3.97 -21.06 6.35
C TYR A 155 4.26 -22.12 5.29
N LEU A 156 4.31 -21.76 3.99
CA LEU A 156 4.71 -22.68 2.92
C LEU A 156 6.21 -22.98 2.92
N SER A 157 7.05 -22.00 3.27
CA SER A 157 8.52 -22.15 3.23
C SER A 157 9.12 -23.05 4.32
N GLU A 158 8.31 -23.57 5.25
CA GLU A 158 8.74 -24.49 6.31
C GLU A 158 8.29 -25.95 6.12
N TRP A 159 7.79 -26.29 4.93
CA TRP A 159 7.52 -27.68 4.51
C TRP A 159 8.43 -28.10 3.36
#